data_AF-A0A932N0D9-F1
#
_entry.id   AF-A0A932N0D9-F1
#
_cell.length_a   1.000
_cell.length_b   1.000
_cell.length_c   1.000
_cell.angle_alpha   90.00
_cell.angle_beta   90.00
_cell.angle_gamma   90.00
#
_symmetry.space_group_name_H-M   'P 1'
#
loop_
_entity.id
_entity.type
_entity.pdbx_description
1 polymer ?
#
loop_
_entity_poly.entity_id
_entity_poly.type
_entity_poly.pdbx_seq_one_letter_code
_entity_poly.pdbx_strand_id
1 'polypeptide(L)'
;MTTRKKYVDRRAAVTAHIREIDEIIRYADQEDDLIVREYLNRLAVIRLSGFVEKSVEHMVNGYLEEHSSHRVLRYGQRQATRINNLNPAKLEQLVGSFDPDWESDLHEFLEKDENRQSLGNLIGARHALAHGGSSAVSSALLRGYHKIADEVIKFLLDRFLPLPPSTK
;
A
#
# COMPACT_ATOMS: atom_id res chain seq x y z
N MET A 1 -18.62 -30.44 -13.33
CA MET A 1 -19.18 -29.07 -13.39
C MET A 1 -18.16 -28.15 -12.74
N THR A 2 -17.39 -27.41 -13.54
CA THR A 2 -16.38 -26.47 -13.05
C THR A 2 -17.12 -25.21 -12.60
N THR A 3 -17.24 -25.02 -11.29
CA THR A 3 -17.85 -23.81 -10.72
C THR A 3 -17.01 -22.62 -11.18
N ARG A 4 -17.54 -21.82 -12.12
CA ARG A 4 -16.90 -20.60 -12.58
C ARG A 4 -16.82 -19.67 -11.38
N LYS A 5 -15.66 -19.60 -10.72
CA LYS A 5 -15.41 -18.65 -9.62
C LYS A 5 -15.80 -17.27 -10.14
N LYS A 6 -16.80 -16.64 -9.52
CA LYS A 6 -17.22 -15.28 -9.86
C LYS A 6 -15.99 -14.38 -9.68
N TYR A 7 -15.58 -13.68 -10.72
CA TYR A 7 -14.51 -12.69 -10.62
C TYR A 7 -14.92 -11.66 -9.57
N VAL A 8 -14.15 -11.56 -8.49
CA VAL A 8 -14.28 -10.49 -7.51
C VAL A 8 -13.20 -9.49 -7.87
N ASP A 9 -13.58 -8.30 -8.32
CA ASP A 9 -12.63 -7.23 -8.55
C ASP A 9 -12.06 -6.76 -7.21
N ARG A 10 -10.95 -7.36 -6.82
CA ARG A 10 -10.20 -7.04 -5.61
C ARG A 10 -9.40 -5.74 -5.76
N ARG A 11 -9.25 -5.20 -6.98
CA ARG A 11 -8.59 -3.90 -7.21
C ARG A 11 -9.50 -2.74 -6.78
N ALA A 12 -10.82 -2.87 -6.99
CA ALA A 12 -11.79 -1.83 -6.63
C ALA A 12 -11.73 -1.40 -5.16
N ALA A 13 -11.50 -2.34 -4.24
CA ALA A 13 -11.37 -2.05 -2.81
C ALA A 13 -10.13 -1.19 -2.50
N VAL A 14 -9.01 -1.47 -3.17
CA VAL A 14 -7.77 -0.69 -3.06
C VAL A 14 -7.99 0.73 -3.63
N THR A 15 -8.64 0.84 -4.80
CA THR A 15 -8.95 2.14 -5.41
C THR A 15 -9.91 2.98 -4.58
N ALA A 16 -10.87 2.37 -3.87
CA ALA A 16 -11.77 3.11 -2.99
C ALA A 16 -11.01 3.72 -1.80
N HIS A 17 -10.06 2.98 -1.21
CA HIS A 17 -9.32 3.45 -0.04
C HIS A 17 -8.43 4.65 -0.35
N ILE A 18 -7.74 4.69 -1.50
CA ILE A 18 -6.90 5.85 -1.85
C ILE A 18 -7.74 7.11 -2.11
N ARG A 19 -8.97 6.98 -2.64
CA ARG A 19 -9.89 8.12 -2.86
C ARG A 19 -10.32 8.80 -1.56
N GLU A 20 -10.55 8.03 -0.49
CA GLU A 20 -10.83 8.63 0.83
C GLU A 20 -9.66 9.49 1.32
N ILE A 21 -8.44 9.10 0.98
CA ILE A 21 -7.23 9.83 1.36
C ILE A 21 -7.07 11.09 0.50
N ASP A 22 -7.35 11.00 -0.80
CA ASP A 22 -7.39 12.16 -1.70
C ASP A 22 -8.31 13.26 -1.16
N GLU A 23 -9.47 12.88 -0.61
CA GLU A 23 -10.39 13.84 0.00
C GLU A 23 -9.77 14.54 1.21
N ILE A 24 -9.07 13.82 2.10
CA ILE A 24 -8.39 14.40 3.26
C ILE A 24 -7.31 15.40 2.80
N ILE A 25 -6.50 15.02 1.81
CA ILE A 25 -5.45 15.89 1.26
C ILE A 25 -6.08 17.14 0.64
N ARG A 26 -7.16 16.98 -0.12
CA ARG A 26 -7.89 18.10 -0.72
C ARG A 26 -8.44 19.07 0.33
N TYR A 27 -9.04 18.55 1.41
CA TYR A 27 -9.52 19.40 2.51
C TYR A 27 -8.36 20.11 3.21
N ALA A 28 -7.23 19.44 3.44
CA ALA A 28 -6.05 20.05 4.03
C ALA A 28 -5.51 21.22 3.19
N ASP A 29 -5.42 21.04 1.87
CA ASP A 29 -4.93 22.08 0.95
C ASP A 29 -5.86 23.31 0.85
N GLN A 30 -7.14 23.16 1.21
CA GLN A 30 -8.15 24.22 1.20
C GLN A 30 -8.36 24.90 2.56
N GLU A 31 -7.77 24.35 3.63
CA GLU A 31 -7.99 24.81 5.00
C GLU A 31 -7.11 26.02 5.33
N ASP A 32 -7.70 27.12 5.79
CA ASP A 32 -6.98 28.36 6.13
C ASP A 32 -6.37 28.31 7.53
N ASP A 33 -7.00 27.61 8.48
CA ASP A 33 -6.45 27.44 9.83
C ASP A 33 -5.25 26.49 9.81
N LEU A 34 -4.06 27.03 10.09
CA LEU A 34 -2.81 26.28 10.06
C LEU A 34 -2.78 25.10 11.04
N ILE A 35 -3.47 25.18 12.16
CA ILE A 35 -3.55 24.11 13.15
C ILE A 35 -4.42 22.97 12.59
N VAL A 36 -5.59 23.30 12.03
CA VAL A 36 -6.49 22.31 11.42
C VAL A 36 -5.82 21.65 10.22
N ARG A 37 -5.16 22.43 9.36
CA ARG A 37 -4.37 21.93 8.23
C ARG A 37 -3.31 20.93 8.66
N GLU A 38 -2.55 21.24 9.71
CA GLU A 38 -1.52 20.35 10.25
C GLU A 38 -2.12 19.04 10.79
N TYR A 39 -3.28 19.09 11.47
CA TYR A 39 -3.97 17.87 11.90
C TYR A 39 -4.44 17.00 10.72
N LEU A 40 -4.98 17.62 9.67
CA LEU A 40 -5.38 16.90 8.45
C LEU A 40 -4.16 16.28 7.74
N ASN A 41 -3.03 16.99 7.66
CA ASN A 41 -1.80 16.45 7.09
C ASN A 41 -1.30 15.23 7.87
N ARG A 42 -1.30 15.29 9.21
CA ARG A 42 -0.92 14.14 10.05
C ARG A 42 -1.86 12.95 9.87
N LEU A 43 -3.17 13.22 9.78
CA LEU A 43 -4.15 12.18 9.48
C LEU A 43 -3.88 11.54 8.11
N ALA A 44 -3.61 12.35 7.08
CA ALA A 44 -3.31 11.87 5.74
C ALA A 44 -2.06 10.97 5.73
N VAL A 45 -0.99 11.32 6.44
CA VAL A 45 0.22 10.48 6.60
C VAL A 45 -0.13 9.13 7.23
N ILE A 46 -0.90 9.13 8.32
CA ILE A 46 -1.32 7.90 9.00
C ILE A 46 -2.15 7.03 8.05
N ARG A 47 -3.09 7.63 7.33
CA ARG A 47 -3.96 6.92 6.37
C ARG A 47 -3.19 6.40 5.17
N LEU A 48 -2.24 7.15 4.61
CA LEU A 48 -1.38 6.72 3.50
C LEU A 48 -0.50 5.53 3.88
N SER A 49 0.17 5.60 5.03
CA SER A 49 0.98 4.47 5.52
C SER A 49 0.10 3.23 5.78
N GLY A 50 -1.07 3.41 6.40
CA GLY A 50 -2.04 2.33 6.60
C GLY A 50 -2.61 1.77 5.29
N PHE A 51 -2.79 2.61 4.27
CA PHE A 51 -3.22 2.20 2.94
C PHE A 51 -2.22 1.25 2.29
N VAL A 52 -0.91 1.54 2.39
CA VAL A 52 0.12 0.63 1.88
C VAL A 52 0.02 -0.73 2.57
N GLU A 53 0.01 -0.77 3.90
CA GLU A 53 -0.06 -2.03 4.66
C GLU A 53 -1.34 -2.83 4.35
N LYS A 54 -2.50 -2.18 4.37
CA LYS A 54 -3.79 -2.84 4.13
C LYS A 54 -3.97 -3.29 2.69
N SER A 55 -3.44 -2.56 1.73
CA SER A 55 -3.47 -2.97 0.33
C SER A 55 -2.58 -4.20 0.11
N VAL A 56 -1.38 -4.22 0.70
CA VAL A 56 -0.50 -5.40 0.63
C VAL A 56 -1.16 -6.63 1.27
N GLU A 57 -1.74 -6.49 2.47
CA GLU A 57 -2.50 -7.57 3.11
C GLU A 57 -3.66 -8.06 2.23
N HIS A 58 -4.42 -7.13 1.63
CA HIS A 58 -5.53 -7.47 0.74
C HIS A 58 -5.07 -8.23 -0.51
N MET A 59 -4.02 -7.75 -1.16
CA MET A 59 -3.44 -8.35 -2.36
C MET A 59 -2.90 -9.77 -2.09
N VAL A 60 -2.15 -9.94 -1.00
CA VAL A 60 -1.61 -11.24 -0.59
C VAL A 60 -2.74 -12.24 -0.33
N ASN A 61 -3.77 -11.84 0.42
CA ASN A 61 -4.92 -12.71 0.67
C ASN A 61 -5.63 -13.09 -0.63
N GLY A 62 -5.80 -12.13 -1.54
CA GLY A 62 -6.41 -12.38 -2.83
C GLY A 62 -5.62 -13.40 -3.66
N TYR A 63 -4.31 -13.21 -3.77
CA TYR A 63 -3.44 -14.14 -4.49
C TYR A 63 -3.50 -15.56 -3.90
N LEU A 64 -3.42 -15.69 -2.56
CA LEU A 64 -3.51 -16.98 -1.88
C LEU A 64 -4.85 -17.68 -2.13
N GLU A 65 -5.97 -16.95 -2.10
CA GLU A 65 -7.31 -17.50 -2.34
C GLU A 65 -7.49 -18.09 -3.75
N GLU A 66 -6.69 -17.61 -4.71
CA GLU A 66 -6.72 -18.05 -6.09
C GLU A 66 -5.74 -19.21 -6.35
N HIS A 67 -4.56 -19.19 -5.73
CA HIS A 67 -3.46 -20.08 -6.09
C HIS A 67 -3.16 -21.18 -5.05
N SER A 68 -3.81 -21.16 -3.88
CA SER A 68 -3.50 -22.10 -2.79
C SER A 68 -4.58 -23.15 -2.55
N SER A 69 -4.16 -24.35 -2.15
CA SER A 69 -5.06 -25.35 -1.56
C SER A 69 -5.54 -24.89 -0.17
N HIS A 70 -6.67 -25.42 0.31
CA HIS A 70 -7.31 -24.96 1.54
C HIS A 70 -6.38 -24.92 2.78
N ARG A 71 -5.50 -25.92 2.95
CA ARG A 71 -4.57 -25.97 4.09
C ARG A 71 -3.50 -24.88 4.01
N VAL A 72 -2.95 -24.68 2.81
CA VAL A 72 -1.94 -23.64 2.54
C VAL A 72 -2.57 -22.25 2.66
N LEU A 73 -3.78 -22.06 2.13
CA LEU A 73 -4.54 -20.83 2.25
C LEU A 73 -4.74 -20.42 3.71
N ARG A 74 -5.20 -21.35 4.57
CA ARG A 74 -5.41 -21.07 6.00
C ARG A 74 -4.12 -20.67 6.73
N TYR A 75 -3.00 -21.29 6.38
CA TYR A 75 -1.69 -20.90 6.90
C TYR A 75 -1.28 -19.51 6.39
N GLY A 76 -1.36 -19.30 5.07
CA GLY A 76 -0.97 -18.06 4.41
C GLY A 76 -1.78 -16.85 4.90
N GLN A 77 -3.11 -16.98 5.03
CA GLN A 77 -3.97 -15.92 5.59
C GLN A 77 -3.55 -15.54 7.02
N ARG A 78 -3.17 -16.51 7.86
CA ARG A 78 -2.64 -16.22 9.21
C ARG A 78 -1.33 -15.43 9.14
N GLN A 79 -0.47 -15.71 8.18
CA GLN A 79 0.76 -14.92 7.98
C GLN A 79 0.44 -13.53 7.44
N ALA A 80 -0.52 -13.42 6.51
CA ALA A 80 -0.94 -12.14 5.93
C ALA A 80 -1.45 -11.15 7.01
N THR A 81 -2.21 -11.62 8.00
CA THR A 81 -2.65 -10.77 9.13
C THR A 81 -1.51 -10.22 10.00
N ARG A 82 -0.31 -10.78 9.89
CA ARG A 82 0.88 -10.35 10.63
C ARG A 82 1.74 -9.38 9.82
N ILE A 83 1.32 -9.01 8.61
CA ILE A 83 1.95 -7.94 7.84
C ILE A 83 1.66 -6.62 8.57
N ASN A 84 2.66 -6.13 9.28
CA ASN A 84 2.64 -4.88 10.03
C ASN A 84 4.05 -4.28 10.07
N ASN A 85 4.13 -2.98 10.35
CA ASN A 85 5.39 -2.28 10.47
C ASN A 85 6.28 -2.51 9.23
N LEU A 86 5.64 -2.42 8.06
CA LEU A 86 6.34 -2.54 6.78
C LEU A 86 7.43 -1.47 6.69
N ASN A 87 8.47 -1.77 5.95
CA ASN A 87 9.44 -0.81 5.45
C ASN A 87 9.86 -1.30 4.06
N PRO A 88 10.63 -0.53 3.27
CA PRO A 88 11.03 -0.95 1.93
C PRO A 88 11.66 -2.37 1.90
N ALA A 89 12.61 -2.65 2.78
CA ALA A 89 13.29 -3.95 2.84
C ALA A 89 12.35 -5.10 3.23
N LYS A 90 11.46 -4.90 4.19
CA LYS A 90 10.46 -5.91 4.58
C LYS A 90 9.43 -6.16 3.48
N LEU A 91 9.10 -5.12 2.70
CA LEU A 91 8.20 -5.25 1.56
C LEU A 91 8.86 -6.06 0.44
N GLU A 92 10.11 -5.77 0.11
CA GLU A 92 10.93 -6.57 -0.82
C GLU A 92 11.01 -8.03 -0.37
N GLN A 93 11.38 -8.28 0.89
CA GLN A 93 11.44 -9.63 1.45
C GLN A 93 10.08 -10.37 1.39
N LEU A 94 8.98 -9.67 1.67
CA LEU A 94 7.65 -10.24 1.57
C LEU A 94 7.35 -10.62 0.12
N VAL A 95 7.61 -9.73 -0.85
CA VAL A 95 7.38 -10.00 -2.27
C VAL A 95 8.26 -11.16 -2.76
N GLY A 96 9.54 -11.19 -2.38
CA GLY A 96 10.48 -12.26 -2.71
C GLY A 96 10.11 -13.63 -2.15
N SER A 97 9.35 -13.66 -1.05
CA SER A 97 8.82 -14.92 -0.52
C SER A 97 7.78 -15.58 -1.44
N PHE A 98 7.20 -14.83 -2.39
CA PHE A 98 6.34 -15.36 -3.45
C PHE A 98 7.14 -15.69 -4.71
N ASP A 99 8.00 -14.77 -5.13
CA ASP A 99 8.79 -14.90 -6.36
C ASP A 99 10.06 -14.01 -6.27
N PRO A 100 11.27 -14.59 -6.37
CA PRO A 100 12.52 -13.81 -6.30
C PRO A 100 12.68 -12.81 -7.45
N ASP A 101 12.08 -13.08 -8.63
CA ASP A 101 12.15 -12.14 -9.75
C ASP A 101 11.29 -10.90 -9.45
N TRP A 102 10.18 -11.07 -8.73
CA TRP A 102 9.34 -9.94 -8.30
C TRP A 102 10.03 -9.08 -7.25
N GLU A 103 10.86 -9.67 -6.38
CA GLU A 103 11.71 -8.93 -5.46
C GLU A 103 12.73 -8.09 -6.23
N SER A 104 13.41 -8.69 -7.22
CA SER A 104 14.36 -7.96 -8.06
C SER A 104 13.70 -6.78 -8.78
N ASP A 105 12.54 -6.99 -9.39
CA ASP A 105 11.78 -5.92 -10.05
C ASP A 105 11.38 -4.80 -9.07
N LEU A 106 10.94 -5.17 -7.85
CA LEU A 106 10.54 -4.20 -6.84
C LEU A 106 11.75 -3.42 -6.34
N HIS A 107 12.88 -4.10 -6.17
CA HIS A 107 14.15 -3.48 -5.81
C HIS A 107 14.54 -2.41 -6.84
N GLU A 108 14.56 -2.77 -8.13
CA GLU A 108 14.84 -1.82 -9.20
C GLU A 108 13.85 -0.66 -9.25
N PHE A 109 12.57 -0.91 -8.97
CA PHE A 109 11.56 0.15 -8.87
C PHE A 109 11.85 1.10 -7.70
N LEU A 110 12.27 0.57 -6.55
CA LEU A 110 12.56 1.37 -5.34
C LEU A 110 13.89 2.12 -5.42
N GLU A 111 14.88 1.62 -6.16
CA GLU A 111 16.16 2.29 -6.42
C GLU A 111 16.05 3.45 -7.43
N LYS A 112 14.91 3.60 -8.13
CA LYS A 112 14.69 4.73 -9.03
C LYS A 112 14.39 6.00 -8.23
N ASP A 113 15.04 7.09 -8.63
CA ASP A 113 14.89 8.42 -8.07
C ASP A 113 14.98 8.41 -6.52
N GLU A 114 13.93 8.87 -5.84
CA GLU A 114 13.84 8.91 -4.38
C GLU A 114 12.76 7.94 -3.85
N ASN A 115 12.39 6.90 -4.61
CA ASN A 115 11.26 6.03 -4.29
C ASN A 115 11.43 5.31 -2.95
N ARG A 116 12.56 4.61 -2.75
CA ARG A 116 12.89 3.94 -1.49
C ARG A 116 12.85 4.91 -0.30
N GLN A 117 13.50 6.06 -0.46
CA GLN A 117 13.58 7.06 0.59
C GLN A 117 12.20 7.64 0.93
N SER A 118 11.39 7.95 -0.09
CA SER A 118 10.04 8.50 0.08
C SER A 118 9.10 7.51 0.78
N LEU A 119 9.11 6.24 0.37
CA LEU A 119 8.33 5.18 1.04
C LEU A 119 8.79 4.98 2.48
N GLY A 120 10.10 4.90 2.71
CA GLY A 120 10.68 4.77 4.05
C GLY A 120 10.30 5.94 4.96
N ASN A 121 10.36 7.16 4.43
CA ASN A 121 10.01 8.37 5.17
C ASN A 121 8.51 8.43 5.52
N LEU A 122 7.61 8.03 4.61
CA LEU A 122 6.18 7.94 4.90
C LEU A 122 5.90 7.02 6.10
N ILE A 123 6.47 5.81 6.06
CA ILE A 123 6.27 4.82 7.12
C ILE A 123 6.93 5.30 8.42
N GLY A 124 8.14 5.87 8.34
CA GLY A 124 8.82 6.49 9.47
C GLY A 124 8.01 7.62 10.12
N ALA A 125 7.39 8.49 9.31
CA ALA A 125 6.53 9.57 9.79
C ALA A 125 5.30 9.03 10.54
N ARG A 126 4.65 7.98 10.02
CA ARG A 126 3.54 7.31 10.73
C ARG A 126 4.02 6.70 12.05
N HIS A 127 5.19 6.07 12.09
CA HIS A 127 5.75 5.54 13.34
C HIS A 127 5.99 6.64 14.36
N ALA A 128 6.61 7.75 13.95
CA ALA A 128 6.85 8.90 14.84
C ALA A 128 5.53 9.47 15.41
N LEU A 129 4.52 9.67 14.55
CA LEU A 129 3.20 10.16 14.96
C LEU A 129 2.51 9.20 15.94
N ALA A 130 2.55 7.89 15.68
CA ALA A 130 1.95 6.88 16.55
C ALA A 130 2.61 6.81 17.94
N HIS A 131 3.89 7.18 18.04
CA HIS A 131 4.63 7.25 19.30
C HIS A 131 4.56 8.63 19.98
N GLY A 132 3.68 9.53 19.51
CA GLY A 132 3.48 10.86 20.10
C GLY A 132 4.53 11.90 19.70
N GLY A 133 5.38 11.58 18.72
CA GLY A 133 6.29 12.54 18.11
C GLY A 133 5.56 13.53 17.20
N SER A 134 6.25 14.60 16.82
CA SER A 134 5.81 15.52 15.78
C SER A 134 6.49 15.20 14.45
N SER A 135 5.72 15.14 13.37
CA SER A 135 6.24 15.19 12.01
C SER A 135 5.61 16.39 11.34
N ALA A 136 6.39 17.45 11.10
CA ALA A 136 5.93 18.57 10.29
C ALA A 136 5.86 18.10 8.84
N VAL A 137 4.64 18.06 8.27
CA VAL A 137 4.44 17.57 6.91
C VAL A 137 3.89 18.71 6.06
N SER A 138 4.74 19.18 5.15
CA SER A 138 4.33 20.16 4.14
C SER A 138 3.45 19.49 3.08
N SER A 139 2.59 20.27 2.40
CA SER A 139 1.78 19.74 1.29
C SER A 139 2.64 19.13 0.18
N ALA A 140 3.85 19.65 -0.06
CA ALA A 140 4.77 19.09 -1.05
C ALA A 140 5.26 17.69 -0.64
N LEU A 141 5.66 17.52 0.62
CA LEU A 141 6.06 16.23 1.17
C LEU A 141 4.89 15.22 1.15
N LEU A 142 3.69 15.69 1.52
CA LEU A 142 2.49 14.86 1.50
C LEU A 142 2.14 14.36 0.09
N ARG A 143 2.29 15.21 -0.94
CA ARG A 143 2.13 14.80 -2.34
C ARG A 143 3.17 13.76 -2.76
N GLY A 144 4.42 13.90 -2.30
CA GLY A 144 5.46 12.89 -2.51
C GLY A 144 5.09 11.55 -1.90
N TYR A 145 4.63 11.55 -0.65
CA TYR A 145 4.15 10.35 0.04
C TYR A 145 2.94 9.71 -0.64
N HIS A 146 1.98 10.53 -1.07
CA HIS A 146 0.83 10.05 -1.81
C HIS A 146 1.25 9.35 -3.11
N LYS A 147 2.09 10.03 -3.91
CA LYS A 147 2.60 9.50 -5.18
C LYS A 147 3.29 8.15 -5.00
N ILE A 148 4.26 8.06 -4.07
CA ILE A 148 5.00 6.81 -3.89
C ILE A 148 4.11 5.68 -3.35
N ALA A 149 3.15 5.98 -2.47
CA ALA A 149 2.22 4.98 -1.96
C ALA A 149 1.34 4.42 -3.10
N ASP A 150 0.81 5.28 -3.95
CA ASP A 150 0.00 4.87 -5.11
C ASP A 150 0.82 4.08 -6.14
N GLU A 151 2.03 4.54 -6.48
CA GLU A 151 2.91 3.87 -7.45
C GLU A 151 3.35 2.48 -6.96
N VAL A 152 3.76 2.35 -5.69
CA VAL A 152 4.11 1.04 -5.09
C VAL A 152 2.91 0.10 -5.12
N ILE A 153 1.71 0.57 -4.76
CA ILE A 153 0.53 -0.28 -4.77
C ILE A 153 0.12 -0.69 -6.18
N LYS A 154 0.21 0.21 -7.17
CA LYS A 154 0.00 -0.14 -8.58
C LYS A 154 0.98 -1.21 -9.06
N PHE A 155 2.28 -1.03 -8.74
CA PHE A 155 3.32 -2.01 -9.08
C PHE A 155 3.00 -3.40 -8.53
N LEU A 156 2.50 -3.49 -7.29
CA LEU A 156 2.17 -4.76 -6.64
C LEU A 156 0.84 -5.34 -7.14
N LEU A 157 -0.14 -4.51 -7.46
CA LEU A 157 -1.41 -4.95 -8.04
C LEU A 157 -1.20 -5.73 -9.33
N ASP A 158 -0.25 -5.34 -10.16
CA ASP A 158 0.06 -6.01 -11.43
C ASP A 158 0.68 -7.40 -11.25
N ARG A 159 1.19 -7.71 -10.05
CA ARG A 159 1.77 -9.01 -9.69
C ARG A 159 0.80 -9.89 -8.93
N PHE A 160 0.21 -9.37 -7.85
CA PHE A 160 -0.67 -10.15 -6.97
C PHE A 160 -2.10 -10.28 -7.48
N LEU A 161 -2.59 -9.32 -8.26
CA LEU A 161 -3.97 -9.27 -8.76
C LEU A 161 -3.99 -8.79 -10.21
N PRO A 162 -3.31 -9.47 -11.16
CA PRO A 162 -3.24 -9.02 -12.55
C PRO A 162 -4.64 -8.93 -13.18
N LEU A 163 -4.85 -7.93 -14.03
CA LEU A 163 -6.07 -7.86 -14.83
C LEU A 163 -6.11 -9.05 -15.80
N PRO A 164 -7.29 -9.66 -16.01
CA PRO A 164 -7.42 -10.68 -17.04
C PRO A 164 -7.03 -10.07 -18.40
N PRO A 165 -6.34 -10.83 -19.27
CA PRO A 165 -5.97 -10.34 -20.59
C PRO A 165 -7.24 -9.89 -21.33
N SER A 166 -7.20 -8.69 -21.90
CA SER A 166 -8.31 -8.17 -22.72
C SER A 166 -8.60 -9.16 -23.84
N THR A 167 -9.72 -9.88 -23.74
CA THR A 167 -10.24 -10.72 -24.82
C THR A 167 -10.56 -9.79 -25.98
N LYS A 168 -9.71 -9.80 -27.02
CA LYS A 168 -10.07 -9.31 -28.35
C LYS A 168 -11.02 -10.30 -29.01
#